data_AF-A0AA51DDP4-F1
#
_entry.id   AF-A0AA51DDP4-F1
#
_cell.length_a   1.000
_cell.length_b   1.000
_cell.length_c   1.000
_cell.angle_alpha   90.00
_cell.angle_beta   90.00
_cell.angle_gamma   90.00
#
_symmetry.space_group_name_H-M   'P 1'
#
loop_
_entity.id
_entity.type
_entity.pdbx_description
1 polymer ?
#
loop_
_entity_poly.entity_id
_entity_poly.type
_entity_poly.pdbx_seq_one_letter_code
_entity_poly.pdbx_strand_id
1 'polypeptide(L)'
;MYKKFLNNILMSEKPSKGIYRLIETNEIMEVIPELMELKGFDQRTPYHDKDVLDHTMAVLDSIKPKLHLRMAALLHDISKPECFTIDSKGRGHFYGHHIKSAEKSEKILKRMGYDEKFIDEVTILIKYHYIKEIISNVKENGIKKFIDSVGEDRLDDMLELIRADMSGKPDNGNLKVVQKLAKLTKEYMNEKYDE
;
A
#
# COMPACT_ATOMS: atom_id res chain seq x y z
N MET A 1 17.93 17.08 -0.82
CA MET A 1 16.97 18.10 -1.28
C MET A 1 15.60 17.47 -1.56
N TYR A 2 15.53 16.42 -2.38
CA TYR A 2 14.26 15.78 -2.79
C TYR A 2 13.45 15.11 -1.66
N LYS A 3 14.08 14.56 -0.61
CA LYS A 3 13.38 14.00 0.57
C LYS A 3 12.41 15.00 1.22
N LYS A 4 12.88 16.20 1.56
CA LYS A 4 12.06 17.24 2.21
C LYS A 4 10.93 17.70 1.29
N PHE A 5 11.23 17.82 0.01
CA PHE A 5 10.27 18.23 -0.99
C PHE A 5 9.15 17.20 -1.20
N LEU A 6 9.49 15.90 -1.33
CA LEU A 6 8.50 14.83 -1.38
C LEU A 6 7.66 14.77 -0.10
N ASN A 7 8.27 14.91 1.08
CA ASN A 7 7.52 14.96 2.34
C ASN A 7 6.48 16.09 2.33
N ASN A 8 6.82 17.27 1.82
CA ASN A 8 5.86 18.38 1.71
C ASN A 8 4.71 18.07 0.75
N ILE A 9 4.99 17.43 -0.39
CA ILE A 9 3.95 16.96 -1.32
C ILE A 9 3.03 15.96 -0.61
N LEU A 10 3.62 14.94 0.02
CA LEU A 10 2.89 13.90 0.73
C LEU A 10 2.04 14.47 1.87
N MET A 11 2.44 15.57 2.50
CA MET A 11 1.68 16.19 3.59
C MET A 11 0.66 17.25 3.13
N SER A 12 0.60 17.56 1.83
CA SER A 12 -0.38 18.51 1.27
C SER A 12 -1.81 17.96 1.30
N GLU A 13 -2.80 18.82 1.09
CA GLU A 13 -4.22 18.40 1.07
C GLU A 13 -4.50 17.37 -0.03
N LYS A 14 -3.91 17.57 -1.21
CA LYS A 14 -4.10 16.70 -2.39
C LYS A 14 -2.75 16.27 -2.98
N PRO A 15 -2.06 15.30 -2.34
CA PRO A 15 -0.70 14.88 -2.71
C PRO A 15 -0.59 14.39 -4.16
N SER A 16 -1.63 13.77 -4.73
CA SER A 16 -1.62 13.32 -6.13
C SER A 16 -1.26 14.43 -7.12
N LYS A 17 -1.77 15.65 -6.93
CA LYS A 17 -1.46 16.80 -7.78
C LYS A 17 0.03 17.12 -7.79
N GLY A 18 0.69 17.01 -6.63
CA GLY A 18 2.13 17.23 -6.54
C GLY A 18 2.92 16.14 -7.25
N ILE A 19 2.51 14.88 -7.14
CA ILE A 19 3.15 13.77 -7.85
C ILE A 19 2.97 13.91 -9.36
N TYR A 20 1.76 14.18 -9.86
CA TYR A 20 1.54 14.42 -11.28
C TYR A 20 2.34 15.62 -11.78
N ARG A 21 2.48 16.67 -10.98
CA ARG A 21 3.31 17.82 -11.35
C ARG A 21 4.77 17.40 -11.58
N LEU A 22 5.34 16.55 -10.72
CA LEU A 22 6.69 16.02 -10.91
C LEU A 22 6.81 15.15 -12.16
N ILE A 23 5.75 14.44 -12.51
CA ILE A 23 5.71 13.64 -13.74
C ILE A 23 5.68 14.57 -14.96
N GLU A 24 4.85 15.61 -14.95
CA GLU A 24 4.76 16.61 -16.03
C GLU A 24 6.07 17.35 -16.26
N THR A 25 6.79 17.69 -15.20
CA THR A 25 8.07 18.41 -15.27
C THR A 25 9.27 17.48 -15.44
N ASN A 26 9.05 16.15 -15.49
CA ASN A 26 10.08 15.11 -15.52
C ASN A 26 11.01 15.07 -14.29
N GLU A 27 10.73 15.88 -13.27
CA GLU A 27 11.47 15.88 -12.00
C GLU A 27 11.28 14.57 -11.22
N ILE A 28 10.21 13.83 -11.49
CA ILE A 28 9.95 12.52 -10.87
C ILE A 28 11.14 11.55 -11.03
N MET A 29 11.92 11.69 -12.11
CA MET A 29 13.09 10.86 -12.40
C MET A 29 14.21 11.02 -11.38
N GLU A 30 14.29 12.18 -10.74
CA GLU A 30 15.27 12.47 -9.68
C GLU A 30 14.76 12.13 -8.27
N VAL A 31 13.43 11.93 -8.13
CA VAL A 31 12.79 11.67 -6.84
C VAL A 31 12.52 10.17 -6.66
N ILE A 32 11.62 9.60 -7.47
CA ILE A 32 11.25 8.18 -7.46
C ILE A 32 10.93 7.78 -8.91
N PRO A 33 11.94 7.54 -9.76
CA PRO A 33 11.74 7.14 -11.16
C PRO A 33 10.90 5.87 -11.30
N GLU A 34 10.91 4.99 -10.30
CA GLU A 34 10.15 3.73 -10.29
C GLU A 34 8.64 3.92 -10.44
N LEU A 35 8.09 5.08 -10.04
CA LEU A 35 6.66 5.38 -10.22
C LEU A 35 6.26 5.45 -11.69
N MET A 36 7.20 5.72 -12.59
CA MET A 36 6.92 5.79 -14.03
C MET A 36 6.59 4.42 -14.62
N GLU A 37 7.03 3.33 -14.00
CA GLU A 37 6.67 1.96 -14.43
C GLU A 37 5.19 1.64 -14.20
N LEU A 38 4.52 2.38 -13.31
CA LEU A 38 3.10 2.19 -12.98
C LEU A 38 2.17 2.89 -13.99
N LYS A 39 2.66 3.94 -14.65
CA LYS A 39 1.88 4.79 -15.54
C LYS A 39 1.51 4.04 -16.81
N GLY A 40 0.22 3.97 -17.12
CA GLY A 40 -0.32 3.29 -18.30
C GLY A 40 -0.19 1.77 -18.26
N PHE A 41 0.10 1.17 -17.11
CA PHE A 41 0.27 -0.27 -16.99
C PHE A 41 -1.07 -1.02 -17.22
N ASP A 42 -1.14 -1.81 -18.30
CA ASP A 42 -2.30 -2.65 -18.62
C ASP A 42 -2.34 -3.89 -17.71
N GLN A 43 -3.21 -3.84 -16.71
CA GLN A 43 -3.38 -4.91 -15.73
C GLN A 43 -4.12 -6.14 -16.27
N ARG A 44 -4.70 -6.09 -17.48
CA ARG A 44 -5.45 -7.20 -18.13
C ARG A 44 -6.44 -7.91 -17.21
N THR A 45 -7.25 -7.14 -16.50
CA THR A 45 -8.16 -7.66 -15.49
C THR A 45 -9.46 -6.86 -15.45
N PRO A 46 -10.63 -7.52 -15.33
CA PRO A 46 -11.92 -6.83 -15.28
C PRO A 46 -12.18 -6.12 -13.94
N TYR A 47 -11.29 -6.30 -12.95
CA TYR A 47 -11.48 -5.81 -11.59
C TYR A 47 -10.93 -4.38 -11.36
N HIS A 48 -10.33 -3.75 -12.38
CA HIS A 48 -9.74 -2.41 -12.30
C HIS A 48 -10.23 -1.52 -13.45
N ASP A 49 -10.54 -0.26 -13.11
CA ASP A 49 -10.92 0.81 -14.05
C ASP A 49 -9.79 1.84 -14.28
N LYS A 50 -8.68 1.69 -13.54
CA LYS A 50 -7.51 2.56 -13.55
C LYS A 50 -6.25 1.77 -13.86
N ASP A 51 -5.24 2.45 -14.40
CA ASP A 51 -3.88 1.92 -14.38
C ASP A 51 -3.34 1.87 -12.94
N VAL A 52 -2.13 1.32 -12.76
CA VAL A 52 -1.56 1.16 -11.42
C VAL A 52 -1.25 2.51 -10.77
N LEU A 53 -0.75 3.49 -11.53
CA LEU A 53 -0.41 4.81 -11.00
C LEU A 53 -1.65 5.57 -10.53
N ASP A 54 -2.69 5.62 -11.35
CA ASP A 54 -3.93 6.33 -11.06
C ASP A 54 -4.65 5.70 -9.85
N HIS A 55 -4.59 4.38 -9.71
CA HIS A 55 -5.02 3.69 -8.49
C HIS A 55 -4.20 4.15 -7.28
N THR A 56 -2.86 4.11 -7.37
CA THR A 56 -1.97 4.58 -6.30
C THR A 56 -2.27 6.02 -5.88
N MET A 57 -2.54 6.92 -6.84
CA MET A 57 -2.90 8.32 -6.55
C MET A 57 -4.25 8.44 -5.83
N ALA A 58 -5.26 7.65 -6.21
CA ALA A 58 -6.55 7.62 -5.53
C ALA A 58 -6.41 7.13 -4.08
N VAL A 59 -5.61 6.09 -3.84
CA VAL A 59 -5.31 5.59 -2.48
C VAL A 59 -4.62 6.68 -1.67
N LEU A 60 -3.59 7.31 -2.23
CA LEU A 60 -2.79 8.36 -1.61
C LEU A 60 -3.61 9.58 -1.18
N ASP A 61 -4.57 10.01 -2.01
CA ASP A 61 -5.47 11.12 -1.69
C ASP A 61 -6.53 10.76 -0.63
N SER A 62 -6.92 9.48 -0.54
CA SER A 62 -7.99 9.00 0.36
C SER A 62 -7.54 8.66 1.78
N ILE A 63 -6.23 8.63 2.01
CA ILE A 63 -5.63 8.17 3.26
C ILE A 63 -5.24 9.33 4.19
N LYS A 64 -5.26 9.07 5.50
CA LYS A 64 -4.92 10.08 6.54
C LYS A 64 -3.55 10.73 6.28
N PRO A 65 -3.38 12.04 6.58
CA PRO A 65 -2.14 12.78 6.36
C PRO A 65 -1.09 12.45 7.44
N LYS A 66 -0.65 11.20 7.51
CA LYS A 66 0.54 10.76 8.25
C LYS A 66 1.62 10.42 7.24
N LEU A 67 2.85 10.89 7.47
CA LEU A 67 3.92 10.80 6.47
C LEU A 67 4.26 9.35 6.08
N HIS A 68 4.46 8.46 7.05
CA HIS A 68 4.76 7.05 6.81
C HIS A 68 3.59 6.34 6.12
N LEU A 69 2.36 6.66 6.51
CA LEU A 69 1.16 6.07 5.92
C LEU A 69 0.95 6.48 4.46
N ARG A 70 1.16 7.76 4.14
CA ARG A 70 1.11 8.27 2.76
C ARG A 70 2.29 7.80 1.93
N MET A 71 3.47 7.61 2.52
CA MET A 71 4.59 6.97 1.84
C MET A 71 4.27 5.50 1.50
N ALA A 72 3.69 4.76 2.45
CA ALA A 72 3.23 3.39 2.21
C ALA A 72 2.18 3.34 1.10
N ALA A 73 1.20 4.24 1.11
CA ALA A 73 0.20 4.36 0.05
C ALA A 73 0.84 4.65 -1.33
N LEU A 74 1.83 5.53 -1.41
CA LEU A 74 2.54 5.83 -2.66
C LEU A 74 3.28 4.61 -3.23
N LEU A 75 3.79 3.72 -2.37
CA LEU A 75 4.70 2.64 -2.76
C LEU A 75 4.10 1.23 -2.69
N HIS A 76 2.88 1.05 -2.16
CA HIS A 76 2.33 -0.28 -1.85
C HIS A 76 2.33 -1.26 -3.05
N ASP A 77 2.12 -0.73 -4.24
CA ASP A 77 1.99 -1.47 -5.50
C ASP A 77 3.16 -1.24 -6.48
N ILE A 78 4.27 -0.64 -6.01
CA ILE A 78 5.41 -0.23 -6.85
C ILE A 78 6.06 -1.36 -7.67
N SER A 79 5.88 -2.61 -7.23
CA SER A 79 6.43 -3.80 -7.90
C SER A 79 5.39 -4.60 -8.68
N LYS A 80 4.15 -4.12 -8.81
CA LYS A 80 3.11 -4.81 -9.62
C LYS A 80 3.58 -5.10 -11.05
N PRO A 81 4.16 -4.14 -11.81
CA PRO A 81 4.64 -4.42 -13.16
C PRO A 81 5.63 -5.59 -13.22
N GLU A 82 6.53 -5.70 -12.24
CA GLU A 82 7.53 -6.76 -12.18
C GLU A 82 6.98 -8.12 -11.74
N CYS A 83 5.82 -8.15 -11.09
CA CYS A 83 5.14 -9.36 -10.65
C CYS A 83 4.01 -9.78 -11.60
N PHE A 84 3.85 -9.08 -12.73
CA PHE A 84 2.76 -9.33 -13.65
C PHE A 84 2.93 -10.65 -14.39
N THR A 85 1.90 -11.48 -14.32
CA THR A 85 1.80 -12.76 -15.02
C THR A 85 0.43 -12.89 -15.66
N ILE A 86 0.33 -13.69 -16.73
CA ILE A 86 -0.93 -13.92 -17.45
C ILE A 86 -1.30 -15.39 -17.32
N ASP A 87 -2.52 -15.68 -16.89
CA ASP A 87 -3.03 -17.06 -16.82
C ASP A 87 -3.47 -17.60 -18.21
N SER A 88 -3.81 -18.88 -18.27
CA SER A 88 -4.27 -19.54 -19.50
C SER A 88 -5.56 -18.97 -20.09
N LYS A 89 -6.28 -18.12 -19.36
CA LYS A 89 -7.50 -17.41 -19.80
C LYS A 89 -7.22 -15.96 -20.19
N GLY A 90 -5.95 -15.54 -20.22
CA GLY A 90 -5.55 -14.18 -20.58
C GLY A 90 -5.70 -13.15 -19.47
N ARG A 91 -5.95 -13.57 -18.21
CA ARG A 91 -6.13 -12.65 -17.08
C ARG A 91 -4.81 -12.37 -16.38
N GLY A 92 -4.59 -11.09 -16.06
CA GLY A 92 -3.43 -10.62 -15.30
C GLY A 92 -3.48 -11.00 -13.82
N HIS A 93 -2.32 -11.37 -13.27
CA HIS A 93 -2.10 -11.66 -11.85
C HIS A 93 -0.82 -11.00 -11.35
N PHE A 94 -0.77 -10.71 -10.05
CA PHE A 94 0.34 -10.02 -9.37
C PHE A 94 0.81 -10.80 -8.14
N TYR A 95 1.20 -12.06 -8.32
CA TYR A 95 1.57 -12.92 -7.19
C TYR A 95 2.79 -12.36 -6.44
N GLY A 96 2.71 -12.29 -5.11
CA GLY A 96 3.80 -11.81 -4.26
C GLY A 96 4.18 -10.34 -4.41
N HIS A 97 3.39 -9.52 -5.13
CA HIS A 97 3.72 -8.11 -5.36
C HIS A 97 3.94 -7.32 -4.06
N HIS A 98 3.17 -7.60 -3.00
CA HIS A 98 3.29 -6.93 -1.71
C HIS A 98 4.67 -7.13 -1.07
N ILE A 99 5.23 -8.35 -1.13
CA ILE A 99 6.58 -8.65 -0.64
C ILE A 99 7.62 -7.89 -1.49
N LYS A 100 7.51 -8.00 -2.82
CA LYS A 100 8.45 -7.35 -3.74
C LYS A 100 8.37 -5.82 -3.69
N SER A 101 7.18 -5.26 -3.45
CA SER A 101 6.95 -3.82 -3.25
C SER A 101 7.63 -3.37 -1.97
N ALA A 102 7.54 -4.14 -0.88
CA ALA A 102 8.23 -3.81 0.37
C ALA A 102 9.75 -3.79 0.19
N GLU A 103 10.33 -4.81 -0.46
CA GLU A 103 11.76 -4.88 -0.76
C GLU A 103 12.24 -3.73 -1.66
N LYS A 104 11.47 -3.38 -2.70
CA LYS A 104 11.78 -2.25 -3.59
C LYS A 104 11.66 -0.92 -2.84
N SER A 105 10.65 -0.78 -1.98
CA SER A 105 10.44 0.41 -1.16
C SER A 105 11.56 0.63 -0.16
N GLU A 106 12.07 -0.43 0.48
CA GLU A 106 13.23 -0.33 1.37
C GLU A 106 14.44 0.30 0.64
N LYS A 107 14.74 -0.18 -0.58
CA LYS A 107 15.83 0.35 -1.41
C LYS A 107 15.61 1.82 -1.78
N ILE A 108 14.38 2.17 -2.18
CA ILE A 108 14.00 3.56 -2.51
C ILE A 108 14.20 4.46 -1.29
N LEU A 109 13.68 4.08 -0.13
CA LEU A 109 13.75 4.90 1.08
C LEU A 109 15.17 5.04 1.62
N LYS A 110 16.00 3.98 1.54
CA LYS A 110 17.43 4.04 1.84
C LYS A 110 18.16 5.00 0.91
N ARG A 111 17.91 4.92 -0.41
CA ARG A 111 18.46 5.88 -1.39
C ARG A 111 18.06 7.32 -1.08
N MET A 112 16.85 7.54 -0.57
CA MET A 112 16.35 8.86 -0.19
C MET A 112 16.83 9.34 1.19
N GLY A 113 17.53 8.50 1.96
CA GLY A 113 18.08 8.84 3.27
C GLY A 113 17.03 8.95 4.38
N TYR A 114 15.99 8.13 4.36
CA TYR A 114 15.12 7.92 5.53
C TYR A 114 15.85 7.07 6.59
N ASP A 115 15.50 7.27 7.86
CA ASP A 115 16.04 6.45 8.95
C ASP A 115 15.38 5.06 8.98
N GLU A 116 16.05 4.11 9.61
CA GLU A 116 15.62 2.71 9.67
C GLU A 116 14.24 2.54 10.31
N LYS A 117 13.88 3.38 11.30
CA LYS A 117 12.56 3.30 11.94
C LYS A 117 11.45 3.65 10.95
N PHE A 118 11.61 4.75 10.22
CA PHE A 118 10.64 5.15 9.19
C PHE A 118 10.56 4.11 8.06
N ILE A 119 11.69 3.54 7.66
CA ILE A 119 11.74 2.49 6.64
C ILE A 119 10.96 1.26 7.10
N ASP A 120 11.17 0.81 8.34
CA ASP A 120 10.45 -0.31 8.94
C ASP A 120 8.94 -0.06 9.00
N GLU A 121 8.53 1.12 9.50
CA GLU A 121 7.11 1.53 9.53
C GLU A 121 6.46 1.45 8.15
N VAL A 122 7.11 1.99 7.11
CA VAL A 122 6.56 1.98 5.74
C VAL A 122 6.55 0.58 5.15
N THR A 123 7.65 -0.17 5.28
CA THR A 123 7.80 -1.46 4.60
C THR A 123 6.93 -2.56 5.22
N ILE A 124 6.68 -2.53 6.54
CA ILE A 124 5.70 -3.42 7.20
C ILE A 124 4.30 -3.17 6.65
N LEU A 125 3.89 -1.91 6.54
CA LEU A 125 2.59 -1.54 5.98
C LEU A 125 2.43 -2.09 4.55
N ILE A 126 3.43 -1.87 3.70
CA ILE A 126 3.43 -2.37 2.32
C ILE A 126 3.44 -3.90 2.28
N LYS A 127 4.23 -4.57 3.12
CA LYS A 127 4.36 -6.03 3.07
C LYS A 127 3.04 -6.74 3.40
N TYR A 128 2.23 -6.20 4.31
CA TYR A 128 1.02 -6.87 4.79
C TYR A 128 -0.30 -6.22 4.33
N HIS A 129 -0.27 -5.23 3.43
CA HIS A 129 -1.49 -4.56 2.95
C HIS A 129 -2.41 -5.48 2.13
N TYR A 130 -1.86 -6.51 1.46
CA TYR A 130 -2.63 -7.36 0.55
C TYR A 130 -3.40 -8.47 1.30
N ILE A 131 -4.59 -8.12 1.78
CA ILE A 131 -5.42 -9.01 2.63
C ILE A 131 -6.04 -10.21 1.91
N LYS A 132 -6.07 -10.25 0.57
CA LYS A 132 -6.80 -11.32 -0.13
C LYS A 132 -6.34 -12.72 0.29
N GLU A 133 -5.06 -12.88 0.64
CA GLU A 133 -4.50 -14.12 1.21
C GLU A 133 -4.87 -14.35 2.69
N ILE A 134 -4.99 -13.27 3.45
CA ILE A 134 -5.38 -13.28 4.87
C ILE A 134 -6.84 -13.72 4.97
N ILE A 135 -7.78 -13.02 4.31
CA ILE A 135 -9.23 -13.21 4.50
C ILE A 135 -9.81 -14.46 3.87
N SER A 136 -9.29 -14.94 2.74
CA SER A 136 -9.79 -16.19 2.17
C SER A 136 -9.61 -17.38 3.12
N ASN A 137 -8.72 -17.25 4.13
CA ASN A 137 -8.30 -18.34 5.00
C ASN A 137 -8.37 -18.04 6.52
N VAL A 138 -8.97 -16.93 6.98
CA VAL A 138 -8.93 -16.59 8.42
C VAL A 138 -9.67 -17.61 9.28
N LYS A 139 -8.89 -18.48 9.91
CA LYS A 139 -9.13 -19.06 11.23
C LYS A 139 -8.49 -18.14 12.28
N GLU A 140 -8.87 -18.22 13.56
CA GLU A 140 -8.33 -17.40 14.66
C GLU A 140 -6.78 -17.29 14.65
N ASN A 141 -6.09 -18.40 14.38
CA ASN A 141 -4.63 -18.44 14.26
C ASN A 141 -4.04 -17.51 13.18
N GLY A 142 -4.80 -17.17 12.14
CA GLY A 142 -4.39 -16.25 11.09
C GLY A 142 -4.39 -14.79 11.55
N ILE A 143 -5.32 -14.41 12.42
CA ILE A 143 -5.39 -13.05 12.99
C ILE A 143 -4.23 -12.80 13.93
N LYS A 144 -3.95 -13.76 14.83
CA LYS A 144 -2.79 -13.67 15.72
C LYS A 144 -1.49 -13.47 14.94
N LYS A 145 -1.22 -14.32 13.95
CA LYS A 145 -0.03 -14.18 13.10
C LYS A 145 0.03 -12.85 12.37
N PHE A 146 -1.10 -12.34 11.90
CA PHE A 146 -1.18 -11.02 11.28
C PHE A 146 -0.80 -9.91 12.27
N ILE A 147 -1.39 -9.91 13.47
CA ILE A 147 -1.09 -8.93 14.52
C ILE A 147 0.38 -9.02 14.93
N ASP A 148 0.90 -10.22 15.17
CA ASP A 148 2.30 -10.44 15.54
C ASP A 148 3.26 -9.95 14.43
N SER A 149 2.87 -10.09 13.16
CA SER A 149 3.68 -9.67 12.02
C SER A 149 3.64 -8.17 11.74
N VAL A 150 2.51 -7.53 12.02
CA VAL A 150 2.29 -6.09 11.79
C VAL A 150 2.76 -5.27 13.00
N GLY A 151 2.62 -5.80 14.20
CA GLY A 151 2.81 -5.07 15.45
C GLY A 151 1.56 -4.30 15.85
N GLU A 152 1.24 -4.33 17.14
CA GLU A 152 0.01 -3.77 17.71
C GLU A 152 -0.11 -2.26 17.50
N ASP A 153 1.03 -1.56 17.60
CA ASP A 153 1.19 -0.14 17.40
C ASP A 153 0.87 0.33 15.97
N ARG A 154 0.95 -0.57 14.98
CA ARG A 154 0.73 -0.26 13.56
C ARG A 154 -0.64 -0.71 13.05
N LEU A 155 -1.45 -1.40 13.85
CA LEU A 155 -2.72 -1.99 13.41
C LEU A 155 -3.70 -0.97 12.83
N ASP A 156 -3.84 0.18 13.49
CA ASP A 156 -4.75 1.23 13.01
C ASP A 156 -4.32 1.79 11.65
N ASP A 157 -3.01 1.99 11.45
CA ASP A 157 -2.45 2.49 10.20
C ASP A 157 -2.52 1.42 9.09
N MET A 158 -2.33 0.15 9.45
CA MET A 158 -2.52 -0.99 8.55
C MET A 158 -3.97 -1.08 8.05
N LEU A 159 -4.94 -1.07 8.96
CA LEU A 159 -6.37 -1.10 8.62
C LEU A 159 -6.78 0.10 7.75
N GLU A 160 -6.19 1.28 8.00
CA GLU A 160 -6.44 2.47 7.21
C GLU A 160 -5.88 2.36 5.79
N LEU A 161 -4.65 1.84 5.61
CA LEU A 161 -4.06 1.60 4.28
C LEU A 161 -4.90 0.61 3.47
N ILE A 162 -5.29 -0.48 4.11
CA ILE A 162 -6.18 -1.50 3.54
C ILE A 162 -7.50 -0.87 3.07
N ARG A 163 -8.12 -0.05 3.92
CA ARG A 163 -9.39 0.61 3.61
C ARG A 163 -9.24 1.51 2.38
N ALA A 164 -8.16 2.28 2.33
CA ALA A 164 -7.84 3.18 1.22
C ALA A 164 -7.60 2.40 -0.09
N ASP A 165 -6.77 1.34 -0.08
CA ASP A 165 -6.52 0.48 -1.25
C ASP A 165 -7.81 -0.16 -1.79
N MET A 166 -8.69 -0.62 -0.90
CA MET A 166 -9.96 -1.21 -1.32
C MET A 166 -10.95 -0.18 -1.87
N SER A 167 -10.98 1.02 -1.31
CA SER A 167 -11.88 2.10 -1.75
C SER A 167 -11.49 2.67 -3.11
N GLY A 168 -10.23 2.50 -3.53
CA GLY A 168 -9.77 2.87 -4.88
C GLY A 168 -10.31 1.97 -6.00
N LYS A 169 -10.90 0.81 -5.66
CA LYS A 169 -11.39 -0.20 -6.61
C LYS A 169 -12.92 -0.11 -6.77
N PRO A 170 -13.46 -0.35 -7.98
CA PRO A 170 -14.90 -0.17 -8.26
C PRO A 170 -15.84 -1.16 -7.55
N ASP A 171 -15.34 -2.28 -7.01
CA ASP A 171 -16.17 -3.28 -6.33
C ASP A 171 -16.24 -3.07 -4.81
N ASN A 172 -17.38 -2.53 -4.35
CA ASN A 172 -17.71 -2.25 -2.95
C ASN A 172 -17.87 -3.50 -2.05
N GLY A 173 -17.77 -4.72 -2.60
CA GLY A 173 -17.86 -5.97 -1.82
C GLY A 173 -16.80 -6.13 -0.72
N ASN A 174 -15.78 -5.27 -0.76
CA ASN A 174 -14.54 -5.34 0.02
C ASN A 174 -14.55 -4.58 1.36
N LEU A 175 -15.55 -3.73 1.64
CA LEU A 175 -15.64 -3.02 2.93
C LEU A 175 -15.94 -3.97 4.11
N LYS A 176 -16.72 -5.03 3.86
CA LYS A 176 -17.04 -6.06 4.87
C LYS A 176 -15.80 -6.78 5.37
N VAL A 177 -14.81 -6.92 4.50
CA VAL A 177 -13.51 -7.53 4.79
C VAL A 177 -12.74 -6.70 5.81
N VAL A 178 -12.63 -5.40 5.59
CA VAL A 178 -11.94 -4.48 6.50
C VAL A 178 -12.64 -4.44 7.85
N GLN A 179 -13.97 -4.40 7.85
CA GLN A 179 -14.78 -4.43 9.08
C GLN A 179 -14.57 -5.72 9.88
N LYS A 180 -14.55 -6.87 9.19
CA LYS A 180 -14.30 -8.17 9.82
C LYS A 180 -12.90 -8.21 10.43
N LEU A 181 -11.88 -7.76 9.71
CA LEU A 181 -10.51 -7.70 10.20
C LEU A 181 -10.39 -6.80 11.42
N ALA A 182 -10.93 -5.57 11.36
CA ALA A 182 -10.95 -4.63 12.47
C ALA A 182 -11.64 -5.20 13.71
N LYS A 183 -12.77 -5.91 13.53
CA LYS A 183 -13.49 -6.58 14.62
C LYS A 183 -12.62 -7.66 15.27
N LEU A 184 -12.07 -8.58 14.48
CA LEU A 184 -11.24 -9.68 14.99
C LEU A 184 -9.97 -9.20 15.68
N THR A 185 -9.35 -8.15 15.14
CA THR A 185 -8.21 -7.50 15.77
C THR A 185 -8.59 -6.92 17.13
N LYS A 186 -9.75 -6.25 17.24
CA LYS A 186 -10.22 -5.70 18.52
C LYS A 186 -10.55 -6.79 19.54
N GLU A 187 -11.21 -7.87 19.12
CA GLU A 187 -11.52 -9.02 19.99
C GLU A 187 -10.23 -9.63 20.56
N TYR A 188 -9.23 -9.90 19.71
CA TYR A 188 -7.93 -10.42 20.14
C TYR A 188 -7.20 -9.49 21.12
N MET A 189 -7.22 -8.18 20.86
CA MET A 189 -6.56 -7.21 21.73
C MET A 189 -7.24 -7.15 23.11
N ASN A 190 -8.57 -7.20 23.17
CA ASN A 190 -9.29 -7.25 24.45
C ASN A 190 -8.93 -8.53 25.23
N GLU A 191 -8.99 -9.70 24.59
CA GLU A 191 -8.62 -10.98 25.23
C GLU A 191 -7.19 -10.97 25.79
N LYS A 192 -6.25 -10.34 25.10
CA LYS A 192 -4.84 -10.28 25.51
C LYS A 192 -4.58 -9.39 26.74
N TYR A 193 -5.39 -8.35 26.97
CA TYR A 193 -5.18 -7.39 28.06
C TYR A 193 -6.22 -7.48 29.19
N ASP A 194 -7.25 -8.31 29.02
CA ASP A 194 -8.20 -8.67 30.08
C ASP A 194 -7.70 -9.87 30.93
N GLU A 195 -6.56 -10.48 30.57
CA GLU A 195 -5.78 -11.47 31.36
C GLU A 195 -4.60 -10.83 32.13
#